data_AF-A0A959CX79-F1
#
_entry.id   AF-A0A959CX79-F1
#
_cell.length_a   1.000
_cell.length_b   1.000
_cell.length_c   1.000
_cell.angle_alpha   90.00
_cell.angle_beta   90.00
_cell.angle_gamma   90.00
#
_symmetry.space_group_name_H-M   'P 1'
#
loop_
_entity.id
_entity.type
_entity.pdbx_description
1 polymer ?
#
loop_
_entity_poly.entity_id
_entity_poly.type
_entity_poly.pdbx_seq_one_letter_code
_entity_poly.pdbx_strand_id
1 'polypeptide(L)'
;MKIVFFTLFLAISFSWIAHGQYATVNFDYEKARFGENQPLPAETPIVFTGPIEANIDIVEVRIFAPKGKDNRAPLAVADWKRPRDKNGATNFNVLTNYKLRASKKYDIEVTYFRPATDKERQALISRLTQSIDTYLDSQMGNNSNRISFQKSAKKILRDMNQLASSVLSEYRRRSDEPFPPFSELVKMKTEQIESVNLNKAGAKTDGSTPAKAGQRQKLIEELRALAAMEIEAMAGPNLLIFADSRYVEDYQTEDKAGYFAVNAGYGGVYLGGNLENLDYGTAPYLGLSFPLSTSTIAPRFLRNASITMGVFTRNFDGENNKEISGPLIGRPFYLGLDYKLFQFVRFNAGGAILEEPETTGVEDSNKRIFLQPFIGLSAKVNLSLSLDK
;
A
#
# COMPACT_ATOMS: atom_id res chain seq x y z
N MET A 1 -47.63 -13.63 -25.23
CA MET A 1 -46.88 -12.40 -24.83
C MET A 1 -46.26 -12.45 -23.44
N LYS A 2 -46.99 -12.86 -22.38
CA LYS A 2 -46.46 -12.89 -20.99
C LYS A 2 -45.26 -13.84 -20.76
N ILE A 3 -45.24 -14.99 -21.43
CA ILE A 3 -44.15 -15.99 -21.28
C ILE A 3 -42.84 -15.51 -21.89
N VAL A 4 -42.89 -14.81 -23.04
CA VAL A 4 -41.70 -14.26 -23.73
C VAL A 4 -41.06 -13.14 -22.91
N PHE A 5 -41.86 -12.28 -22.26
CA PHE A 5 -41.34 -11.27 -21.35
C PHE A 5 -40.69 -11.87 -20.10
N PHE A 6 -41.25 -12.97 -19.57
CA PHE A 6 -40.67 -13.66 -18.42
C PHE A 6 -39.35 -14.38 -18.78
N THR A 7 -39.23 -14.95 -19.98
CA THR A 7 -37.97 -15.57 -20.44
C THR A 7 -36.90 -14.52 -20.73
N LEU A 8 -37.26 -13.36 -21.29
CA LEU A 8 -36.31 -12.26 -21.51
C LEU A 8 -35.81 -11.67 -20.19
N PHE A 9 -36.68 -11.53 -19.19
CA PHE A 9 -36.31 -11.06 -17.86
C PHE A 9 -35.39 -12.06 -17.13
N LEU A 10 -35.65 -13.37 -17.28
CA LEU A 10 -34.79 -14.41 -16.69
C LEU A 10 -33.41 -14.48 -17.38
N ALA A 11 -33.36 -14.27 -18.69
CA ALA A 11 -32.10 -14.26 -19.46
C ALA A 11 -31.20 -13.07 -19.13
N ILE A 12 -31.78 -11.89 -18.87
CA ILE A 12 -31.02 -10.69 -18.45
C ILE A 12 -30.52 -10.84 -17.01
N SER A 13 -31.29 -11.53 -16.15
CA SER A 13 -30.95 -11.76 -14.74
C SER A 13 -29.83 -12.78 -14.52
N PHE A 14 -29.60 -13.71 -15.45
CA PHE A 14 -28.55 -14.74 -15.35
C PHE A 14 -27.14 -14.26 -15.74
N SER A 15 -27.01 -13.08 -16.35
CA SER A 15 -25.73 -12.51 -16.80
C SER A 15 -24.88 -11.86 -15.68
N TRP A 16 -25.31 -11.89 -14.43
CA TRP A 16 -24.74 -11.08 -13.34
C TRP A 16 -23.78 -11.80 -12.39
N ILE A 17 -23.30 -13.01 -12.71
CA ILE A 17 -22.46 -13.78 -11.78
C ILE A 17 -21.16 -14.24 -12.45
N ALA A 18 -20.22 -13.31 -12.69
CA ALA A 18 -18.81 -13.64 -12.92
C ALA A 18 -17.88 -12.42 -12.75
N HIS A 19 -17.93 -11.71 -11.62
CA HIS A 19 -16.94 -10.69 -11.29
C HIS A 19 -16.24 -11.03 -9.98
N GLY A 20 -15.23 -11.90 -10.08
CA GLY A 20 -14.39 -12.29 -8.95
C GLY A 20 -13.17 -13.13 -9.34
N GLN A 21 -12.82 -13.20 -10.62
CA GLN A 21 -11.58 -13.88 -11.02
C GLN A 21 -10.41 -12.96 -10.73
N TYR A 22 -9.51 -13.44 -9.87
CA TYR A 22 -8.21 -12.83 -9.68
C TYR A 22 -7.45 -12.82 -11.00
N ALA A 23 -6.78 -11.70 -11.30
CA ALA A 23 -5.96 -11.64 -12.49
C ALA A 23 -4.73 -12.52 -12.27
N THR A 24 -4.56 -13.55 -13.09
CA THR A 24 -3.46 -14.51 -12.95
C THR A 24 -2.35 -14.15 -13.93
N VAL A 25 -1.12 -14.06 -13.43
CA VAL A 25 0.05 -13.70 -14.19
C VAL A 25 1.05 -14.84 -14.12
N ASN A 26 1.37 -15.43 -15.27
CA ASN A 26 2.35 -16.50 -15.37
C ASN A 26 3.77 -15.93 -15.50
N PHE A 27 4.68 -16.40 -14.65
CA PHE A 27 6.09 -16.02 -14.61
C PHE A 27 6.94 -17.05 -15.34
N ASP A 28 7.64 -16.61 -16.39
CA ASP A 28 8.66 -17.36 -17.10
C ASP A 28 10.00 -17.15 -16.39
N TYR A 29 10.43 -18.18 -15.64
CA TYR A 29 11.65 -18.15 -14.84
C TYR A 29 12.92 -18.02 -15.70
N GLU A 30 12.96 -18.64 -16.88
CA GLU A 30 14.13 -18.63 -17.76
C GLU A 30 14.33 -17.26 -18.39
N LYS A 31 13.22 -16.60 -18.78
CA LYS A 31 13.27 -15.31 -19.45
C LYS A 31 13.12 -14.11 -18.51
N ALA A 32 12.84 -14.36 -17.23
CA ALA A 32 12.52 -13.34 -16.22
C ALA A 32 11.44 -12.37 -16.72
N ARG A 33 10.32 -12.92 -17.21
CA ARG A 33 9.21 -12.15 -17.80
C ARG A 33 7.86 -12.69 -17.34
N PHE A 34 6.84 -11.87 -17.43
CA PHE A 34 5.47 -12.25 -17.12
C PHE A 34 4.64 -12.36 -18.40
N GLY A 35 3.70 -13.31 -18.48
CA GLY A 35 2.64 -13.38 -19.49
C GLY A 35 3.06 -13.02 -20.93
N GLU A 36 4.18 -13.54 -21.42
CA GLU A 36 4.72 -13.22 -22.76
C GLU A 36 4.96 -11.72 -23.04
N ASN A 37 5.41 -10.95 -22.03
CA ASN A 37 5.55 -9.48 -22.08
C ASN A 37 4.23 -8.69 -22.11
N GLN A 38 3.10 -9.30 -21.76
CA GLN A 38 1.86 -8.55 -21.57
C GLN A 38 1.93 -7.68 -20.31
N PRO A 39 1.36 -6.46 -20.32
CA PRO A 39 1.31 -5.61 -19.14
C PRO A 39 0.65 -6.28 -17.94
N LEU A 40 1.08 -5.93 -16.73
CA LEU A 40 0.49 -6.45 -15.50
C LEU A 40 -0.92 -5.90 -15.29
N PRO A 41 -1.83 -6.71 -14.76
CA PRO A 41 -3.18 -6.28 -14.41
C PRO A 41 -3.17 -5.06 -13.48
N ALA A 42 -3.96 -4.04 -13.82
CA ALA A 42 -4.03 -2.82 -13.03
C ALA A 42 -5.25 -2.80 -12.10
N GLU A 43 -5.03 -2.33 -10.88
CA GLU A 43 -6.04 -2.03 -9.86
C GLU A 43 -6.87 -3.21 -9.36
N THR A 44 -6.42 -4.43 -9.64
CA THR A 44 -7.00 -5.69 -9.18
C THR A 44 -5.94 -6.48 -8.40
N PRO A 45 -6.33 -7.38 -7.50
CA PRO A 45 -5.38 -8.29 -6.88
C PRO A 45 -4.85 -9.29 -7.92
N ILE A 46 -3.57 -9.62 -7.82
CA ILE A 46 -2.84 -10.43 -8.81
C ILE A 46 -2.41 -11.74 -8.17
N VAL A 47 -2.61 -12.86 -8.87
CA VAL A 47 -2.01 -14.15 -8.53
C VAL A 47 -0.81 -14.37 -9.44
N PHE A 48 0.38 -14.32 -8.87
CA PHE A 48 1.60 -14.72 -9.57
C PHE A 48 1.72 -16.23 -9.53
N THR A 49 1.92 -16.85 -10.69
CA THR A 49 2.15 -18.29 -10.83
C THR A 49 3.40 -18.52 -11.65
N GLY A 50 4.08 -19.64 -11.43
CA GLY A 50 5.28 -19.99 -12.17
C GLY A 50 5.85 -21.34 -11.72
N PRO A 51 6.80 -21.90 -12.47
CA PRO A 51 7.39 -23.19 -12.15
C PRO A 51 8.21 -23.13 -10.86
N ILE A 52 8.28 -24.26 -10.16
CA ILE A 52 9.13 -24.45 -8.98
C ILE A 52 9.87 -25.78 -9.06
N GLU A 53 11.11 -25.77 -8.60
CA GLU A 53 11.86 -26.99 -8.36
C GLU A 53 11.35 -27.73 -7.12
N ALA A 54 11.57 -29.04 -7.08
CA ALA A 54 11.07 -29.92 -6.01
C ALA A 54 11.66 -29.59 -4.62
N ASN A 55 12.84 -28.99 -4.57
CA ASN A 55 13.54 -28.59 -3.34
C ASN A 55 13.13 -27.20 -2.82
N ILE A 56 12.28 -26.46 -3.54
CA ILE A 56 11.80 -25.15 -3.09
C ILE A 56 10.55 -25.31 -2.22
N ASP A 57 10.60 -24.75 -1.02
CA ASP A 57 9.52 -24.81 -0.04
C ASP A 57 8.79 -23.48 0.12
N ILE A 58 9.44 -22.34 -0.19
CA ILE A 58 8.81 -21.02 -0.17
C ILE A 58 9.19 -20.24 -1.42
N VAL A 59 8.21 -19.56 -2.00
CA VAL A 59 8.40 -18.54 -3.04
C VAL A 59 7.86 -17.21 -2.52
N GLU A 60 8.69 -16.18 -2.51
CA GLU A 60 8.33 -14.83 -2.07
C GLU A 60 8.32 -13.89 -3.27
N VAL A 61 7.22 -13.18 -3.48
CA VAL A 61 7.09 -12.13 -4.49
C VAL A 61 7.13 -10.79 -3.79
N ARG A 62 8.11 -9.96 -4.16
CA ARG A 62 8.25 -8.57 -3.70
C ARG A 62 7.98 -7.63 -4.85
N ILE A 63 7.15 -6.62 -4.59
CA ILE A 63 6.81 -5.57 -5.54
C ILE A 63 7.48 -4.29 -5.09
N PHE A 64 8.24 -3.65 -5.97
CA PHE A 64 8.92 -2.38 -5.71
C PHE A 64 8.40 -1.30 -6.63
N ALA A 65 8.56 -0.05 -6.19
CA ALA A 65 8.51 1.09 -7.11
C ALA A 65 9.66 0.99 -8.12
N PRO A 66 9.55 1.61 -9.31
CA PRO A 66 10.62 1.61 -10.31
C PRO A 66 11.97 2.02 -9.73
N LYS A 67 13.03 1.29 -10.11
CA LYS A 67 14.42 1.43 -9.62
C LYS A 67 14.51 1.30 -8.10
N GLY A 68 13.66 0.44 -7.52
CA GLY A 68 13.40 0.41 -6.08
C GLY A 68 14.27 -0.56 -5.28
N LYS A 69 14.80 -1.61 -5.91
CA LYS A 69 15.43 -2.75 -5.22
C LYS A 69 16.52 -2.36 -4.22
N ASP A 70 17.43 -1.47 -4.61
CA ASP A 70 18.62 -1.17 -3.80
C ASP A 70 18.40 -0.04 -2.78
N ASN A 71 17.35 0.77 -2.96
CA ASN A 71 17.21 2.04 -2.26
C ASN A 71 15.93 2.15 -1.42
N ARG A 72 14.98 1.21 -1.56
CA ARG A 72 13.65 1.33 -0.95
C ARG A 72 13.08 -0.01 -0.51
N ALA A 73 12.34 0.03 0.58
CA ALA A 73 11.54 -1.10 1.02
C ALA A 73 10.50 -1.49 -0.06
N PRO A 74 10.13 -2.77 -0.17
CA PRO A 74 9.09 -3.22 -1.09
C PRO A 74 7.74 -2.56 -0.75
N LEU A 75 6.97 -2.25 -1.79
CA LEU A 75 5.59 -1.78 -1.69
C LEU A 75 4.66 -2.89 -1.17
N ALA A 76 4.97 -4.13 -1.50
CA ALA A 76 4.27 -5.30 -1.03
C ALA A 76 5.17 -6.53 -1.04
N VAL A 77 4.92 -7.45 -0.10
CA VAL A 77 5.53 -8.76 -0.02
C VAL A 77 4.42 -9.77 0.18
N ALA A 78 4.43 -10.85 -0.59
CA ALA A 78 3.55 -11.98 -0.40
C ALA A 78 4.34 -13.27 -0.66
N ASP A 79 3.97 -14.34 0.01
CA ASP A 79 4.65 -15.61 -0.13
C ASP A 79 3.67 -16.77 -0.38
N TRP A 80 4.20 -17.80 -1.00
CA TRP A 80 3.57 -19.10 -1.17
C TRP A 80 4.44 -20.13 -0.49
N LYS A 81 3.82 -21.02 0.27
CA LYS A 81 4.48 -22.12 0.97
C LYS A 81 4.02 -23.45 0.39
N ARG A 82 4.98 -24.34 0.12
CA ARG A 82 4.68 -25.68 -0.36
C ARG A 82 3.81 -26.43 0.66
N PRO A 83 2.62 -26.91 0.27
CA PRO A 83 1.78 -27.74 1.13
C PRO A 83 2.52 -29.01 1.55
N ARG A 84 2.40 -29.42 2.82
CA ARG A 84 3.12 -30.58 3.37
C ARG A 84 2.72 -31.91 2.72
N ASP A 85 1.52 -31.97 2.16
CA ASP A 85 0.89 -33.12 1.53
C ASP A 85 1.11 -33.17 0.00
N LYS A 86 1.69 -32.11 -0.60
CA LYS A 86 1.87 -31.98 -2.07
C LYS A 86 3.33 -31.80 -2.45
N ASN A 87 4.12 -32.84 -2.21
CA ASN A 87 5.50 -32.93 -2.71
C ASN A 87 5.60 -32.86 -4.25
N GLY A 88 4.49 -33.09 -4.97
CA GLY A 88 4.40 -32.98 -6.43
C GLY A 88 3.99 -31.62 -6.99
N ALA A 89 3.88 -30.56 -6.18
CA ALA A 89 3.59 -29.23 -6.73
C ALA A 89 4.72 -28.78 -7.67
N THR A 90 4.37 -28.54 -8.94
CA THR A 90 5.31 -28.08 -9.99
C THR A 90 5.24 -26.58 -10.22
N ASN A 91 4.21 -25.90 -9.67
CA ASN A 91 4.03 -24.46 -9.78
C ASN A 91 3.69 -23.83 -8.41
N PHE A 92 4.14 -22.60 -8.20
CA PHE A 92 3.69 -21.76 -7.07
C PHE A 92 2.45 -20.94 -7.46
N ASN A 93 1.70 -20.48 -6.46
CA ASN A 93 0.60 -19.52 -6.64
C ASN A 93 0.63 -18.49 -5.50
N VAL A 94 1.21 -17.31 -5.75
CA VAL A 94 1.34 -16.22 -4.77
C VAL A 94 0.25 -15.18 -5.04
N LEU A 95 -0.73 -15.08 -4.14
CA LEU A 95 -1.74 -14.03 -4.18
C LEU A 95 -1.20 -12.73 -3.59
N THR A 96 -1.24 -11.66 -4.38
CA THR A 96 -0.90 -10.31 -3.95
C THR A 96 -2.16 -9.45 -3.86
N ASN A 97 -2.49 -9.02 -2.66
CA ASN A 97 -3.62 -8.10 -2.41
C ASN A 97 -3.28 -6.63 -2.73
N TYR A 98 -2.00 -6.35 -3.02
CA TYR A 98 -1.55 -5.03 -3.42
C TYR A 98 -1.96 -4.74 -4.86
N LYS A 99 -2.80 -3.72 -5.03
CA LYS A 99 -3.34 -3.31 -6.32
C LYS A 99 -2.39 -2.34 -7.01
N LEU A 100 -1.87 -2.73 -8.18
CA LEU A 100 -0.99 -1.89 -8.98
C LEU A 100 -1.74 -0.70 -9.57
N ARG A 101 -1.09 0.47 -9.67
CA ARG A 101 -1.65 1.64 -10.36
C ARG A 101 -1.55 1.44 -11.86
N ALA A 102 -2.61 1.80 -12.59
CA ALA A 102 -2.62 1.78 -14.06
C ALA A 102 -1.54 2.72 -14.65
N SER A 103 -1.04 2.38 -15.83
CA SER A 103 -0.02 3.15 -16.57
C SER A 103 1.23 3.48 -15.75
N LYS A 104 1.58 2.61 -14.80
CA LYS A 104 2.83 2.69 -14.01
C LYS A 104 3.71 1.48 -14.27
N LYS A 105 5.00 1.68 -14.02
CA LYS A 105 5.99 0.61 -13.98
C LYS A 105 6.22 0.14 -12.56
N TYR A 106 6.62 -1.11 -12.42
CA TYR A 106 6.99 -1.72 -11.16
C TYR A 106 8.15 -2.67 -11.38
N ASP A 107 8.99 -2.82 -10.36
CA ASP A 107 9.98 -3.87 -10.35
C ASP A 107 9.47 -5.02 -9.49
N ILE A 108 9.69 -6.26 -9.94
CA ILE A 108 9.21 -7.45 -9.25
C ILE A 108 10.38 -8.38 -9.03
N GLU A 109 10.54 -8.80 -7.77
CA GLU A 109 11.50 -9.84 -7.39
C GLU A 109 10.75 -11.09 -6.97
N VAL A 110 11.07 -12.21 -7.62
CA VAL A 110 10.61 -13.54 -7.22
C VAL A 110 11.79 -14.25 -6.58
N THR A 111 11.69 -14.53 -5.28
CA THR A 111 12.75 -15.15 -4.48
C THR A 111 12.34 -16.56 -4.05
N TYR A 112 13.25 -17.51 -4.23
CA TYR A 112 13.02 -18.92 -3.93
C TYR A 112 13.83 -19.32 -2.70
N PHE A 113 13.20 -20.03 -1.78
CA PHE A 113 13.84 -20.55 -0.58
C PHE A 113 13.69 -22.07 -0.49
N ARG A 114 14.79 -22.72 -0.10
CA ARG A 114 14.85 -24.17 0.10
C ARG A 114 15.18 -24.50 1.56
N PRO A 115 14.86 -25.71 2.03
CA PRO A 115 15.33 -26.19 3.32
C PRO A 115 16.86 -26.09 3.41
N ALA A 116 17.35 -25.60 4.54
CA ALA A 116 18.78 -25.57 4.82
C ALA A 116 19.30 -26.99 5.04
N THR A 117 20.47 -27.31 4.47
CA THR A 117 21.16 -28.57 4.80
C THR A 117 21.72 -28.51 6.22
N ASP A 118 22.01 -29.67 6.83
CA ASP A 118 22.60 -29.72 8.17
C ASP A 118 23.91 -28.93 8.26
N LYS A 119 24.74 -28.97 7.19
CA LYS A 119 26.00 -28.22 7.10
C LYS A 119 25.76 -26.71 7.07
N GLU A 120 24.81 -26.24 6.27
CA GLU A 120 24.47 -24.81 6.18
C GLU A 120 23.86 -24.30 7.49
N ARG A 121 23.02 -25.12 8.13
CA ARG A 121 22.46 -24.82 9.45
C ARG A 121 23.58 -24.67 10.50
N GLN A 122 24.52 -25.62 10.55
CA GLN A 122 25.67 -25.54 11.46
C GLN A 122 26.55 -24.33 11.17
N ALA A 123 26.76 -23.98 9.91
CA ALA A 123 27.50 -22.78 9.53
C ALA A 123 26.80 -21.49 10.01
N LEU A 124 25.47 -21.41 9.89
CA LEU A 124 24.68 -20.29 10.43
C LEU A 124 24.80 -20.21 11.95
N ILE A 125 24.62 -21.33 12.65
CA ILE A 125 24.74 -21.39 14.12
C ILE A 125 26.13 -20.90 14.53
N SER A 126 27.20 -21.42 13.91
CA SER A 126 28.57 -20.99 14.20
C SER A 126 28.78 -19.49 13.95
N ARG A 127 28.27 -18.96 12.83
CA ARG A 127 28.38 -17.53 12.50
C ARG A 127 27.61 -16.64 13.48
N LEU A 128 26.41 -17.03 13.87
CA LEU A 128 25.59 -16.31 14.86
C LEU A 128 26.27 -16.33 16.22
N THR A 129 26.70 -17.51 16.70
CA THR A 129 27.39 -17.66 17.98
C THR A 129 28.67 -16.84 18.02
N GLN A 130 29.51 -16.92 16.98
CA GLN A 130 30.72 -16.11 16.89
C GLN A 130 30.43 -14.60 16.88
N SER A 131 29.38 -14.16 16.19
CA SER A 131 28.99 -12.74 16.13
C SER A 131 28.56 -12.23 17.50
N ILE A 132 27.77 -13.03 18.23
CA ILE A 132 27.32 -12.71 19.58
C ILE A 132 28.47 -12.75 20.58
N ASP A 133 29.34 -13.77 20.53
CA ASP A 133 30.52 -13.88 21.38
C ASP A 133 31.46 -12.68 21.19
N THR A 134 31.78 -12.34 19.93
CA THR A 134 32.59 -11.17 19.60
C THR A 134 31.96 -9.88 20.11
N TYR A 135 30.64 -9.74 20.00
CA TYR A 135 29.92 -8.61 20.57
C TYR A 135 30.06 -8.57 22.09
N LEU A 136 29.78 -9.68 22.79
CA LEU A 136 29.90 -9.75 24.25
C LEU A 136 31.33 -9.43 24.71
N ASP A 137 32.34 -9.91 23.98
CA ASP A 137 33.75 -9.62 24.26
C ASP A 137 34.07 -8.14 24.13
N SER A 138 33.58 -7.50 23.06
CA SER A 138 33.73 -6.05 22.87
C SER A 138 33.09 -5.23 24.00
N GLN A 139 32.06 -5.78 24.67
CA GLN A 139 31.41 -5.14 25.80
C GLN A 139 32.18 -5.34 27.11
N MET A 140 33.15 -6.25 27.19
CA MET A 140 33.98 -6.41 28.37
C MET A 140 34.99 -5.25 28.47
N GLY A 141 34.95 -4.50 29.57
CA GLY A 141 35.91 -3.42 29.81
C GLY A 141 37.34 -3.95 29.98
N ASN A 142 38.30 -3.36 29.26
CA ASN A 142 39.72 -3.70 29.36
C ASN A 142 40.39 -2.98 30.55
N ASN A 143 39.83 -3.16 31.75
CA ASN A 143 40.37 -2.56 32.97
C ASN A 143 40.88 -3.68 33.87
N SER A 144 42.17 -3.67 34.17
CA SER A 144 42.98 -4.78 34.75
C SER A 144 42.50 -5.36 36.08
N ASN A 145 41.40 -4.86 36.65
CA ASN A 145 40.81 -5.33 37.90
C ASN A 145 39.28 -5.47 37.90
N ARG A 146 38.58 -5.20 36.78
CA ARG A 146 37.11 -5.25 36.71
C ARG A 146 36.61 -5.67 35.33
N ILE A 147 36.20 -6.94 35.19
CA ILE A 147 35.39 -7.41 34.06
C ILE A 147 33.96 -6.89 34.27
N SER A 148 33.63 -5.76 33.67
CA SER A 148 32.28 -5.21 33.64
C SER A 148 31.84 -4.98 32.21
N PHE A 149 30.56 -5.25 31.94
CA PHE A 149 29.96 -4.78 30.71
C PHE A 149 29.96 -3.25 30.66
N GLN A 150 30.38 -2.70 29.52
CA GLN A 150 30.39 -1.26 29.26
C GLN A 150 28.98 -0.66 29.11
N LYS A 151 27.99 -1.52 28.84
CA LYS A 151 26.59 -1.16 28.62
C LYS A 151 25.69 -1.90 29.61
N SER A 152 24.50 -1.35 29.87
CA SER A 152 23.49 -2.01 30.70
C SER A 152 22.95 -3.28 30.03
N ALA A 153 22.45 -4.21 30.83
CA ALA A 153 21.89 -5.48 30.36
C ALA A 153 20.82 -5.31 29.29
N LYS A 154 19.92 -4.32 29.47
CA LYS A 154 18.88 -3.97 28.49
C LYS A 154 19.46 -3.58 27.13
N LYS A 155 20.58 -2.82 27.11
CA LYS A 155 21.23 -2.37 25.88
C LYS A 155 21.96 -3.53 25.21
N ILE A 156 22.62 -4.39 25.98
CA ILE A 156 23.27 -5.61 25.48
C ILE A 156 22.28 -6.53 24.80
N LEU A 157 21.17 -6.85 25.47
CA LEU A 157 20.13 -7.72 24.92
C LEU A 157 19.55 -7.16 23.61
N ARG A 158 19.29 -5.85 23.56
CA ARG A 158 18.78 -5.18 22.36
C ARG A 158 19.77 -5.28 21.20
N ASP A 159 21.05 -5.00 21.45
CA ASP A 159 22.10 -5.06 20.44
C ASP A 159 22.31 -6.52 19.96
N MET A 160 22.24 -7.52 20.86
CA MET A 160 22.25 -8.95 20.50
C MET A 160 21.08 -9.32 19.58
N ASN A 161 19.86 -8.89 19.92
CA ASN A 161 18.66 -9.11 19.11
C ASN A 161 18.78 -8.44 17.72
N GLN A 162 19.39 -7.26 17.65
CA GLN A 162 19.63 -6.57 16.39
C GLN A 162 20.65 -7.32 15.51
N LEU A 163 21.74 -7.82 16.11
CA LEU A 163 22.72 -8.64 15.40
C LEU A 163 22.10 -9.94 14.86
N ALA A 164 21.35 -10.65 15.70
CA ALA A 164 20.66 -11.88 15.29
C ALA A 164 19.65 -11.60 14.16
N SER A 165 18.82 -10.56 14.30
CA SER A 165 17.83 -10.17 13.28
C SER A 165 18.48 -9.77 11.95
N SER A 166 19.63 -9.10 11.99
CA SER A 166 20.38 -8.72 10.79
C SER A 166 20.87 -9.94 10.02
N VAL A 167 21.50 -10.91 10.72
CA VAL A 167 21.98 -12.15 10.11
C VAL A 167 20.82 -13.02 9.60
N LEU A 168 19.71 -13.08 10.35
CA LEU A 168 18.54 -13.90 10.02
C LEU A 168 17.66 -13.28 8.92
N SER A 169 17.91 -12.04 8.50
CA SER A 169 17.10 -11.34 7.48
C SER A 169 17.10 -12.04 6.11
N GLU A 170 18.17 -12.77 5.80
CA GLU A 170 18.35 -13.56 4.56
C GLU A 170 17.67 -14.94 4.63
N TYR A 171 17.13 -15.32 5.80
CA TYR A 171 16.56 -16.62 6.05
C TYR A 171 15.05 -16.53 6.22
N ARG A 172 14.37 -17.65 6.02
CA ARG A 172 12.94 -17.79 6.28
C ARG A 172 12.68 -18.98 7.17
N ARG A 173 11.51 -18.98 7.80
CA ARG A 173 10.99 -20.14 8.52
C ARG A 173 9.77 -20.65 7.80
N ARG A 174 9.52 -21.96 7.92
CA ARG A 174 8.31 -22.54 7.36
C ARG A 174 7.05 -22.03 8.08
N SER A 175 7.14 -21.69 9.37
CA SER A 175 6.08 -21.01 10.11
C SER A 175 5.97 -19.54 9.71
N ASP A 176 4.78 -18.94 9.86
CA ASP A 176 4.56 -17.50 9.64
C ASP A 176 5.13 -16.61 10.76
N GLU A 177 5.67 -17.23 11.80
CA GLU A 177 6.19 -16.52 12.95
C GLU A 177 7.54 -15.86 12.60
N PRO A 178 7.80 -14.63 13.07
CA PRO A 178 9.13 -14.01 12.97
C PRO A 178 10.12 -14.69 13.92
N PHE A 179 11.41 -14.71 13.58
CA PHE A 179 12.45 -15.26 14.45
C PHE A 179 12.33 -14.67 15.88
N PRO A 180 12.28 -15.51 16.92
CA PRO A 180 12.11 -15.03 18.28
C PRO A 180 13.35 -14.22 18.71
N PRO A 181 13.19 -13.16 19.51
CA PRO A 181 14.31 -12.53 20.17
C PRO A 181 14.90 -13.46 21.25
N PHE A 182 16.08 -13.13 21.75
CA PHE A 182 16.65 -13.74 22.94
C PHE A 182 15.69 -13.61 24.14
N SER A 183 15.61 -14.66 24.94
CA SER A 183 14.60 -14.79 25.99
C SER A 183 14.85 -13.92 27.22
N GLU A 184 13.85 -13.90 28.12
CA GLU A 184 14.00 -13.30 29.45
C GLU A 184 15.09 -14.00 30.28
N LEU A 185 15.42 -15.27 30.02
CA LEU A 185 16.49 -15.97 30.72
C LEU A 185 17.87 -15.38 30.38
N VAL A 186 18.11 -15.09 29.09
CA VAL A 186 19.31 -14.38 28.63
C VAL A 186 19.37 -12.98 29.24
N LYS A 187 18.23 -12.28 29.34
CA LYS A 187 18.13 -10.99 30.03
C LYS A 187 18.51 -11.09 31.50
N MET A 188 17.88 -11.99 32.25
CA MET A 188 18.16 -12.21 33.68
C MET A 188 19.63 -12.56 33.92
N LYS A 189 20.23 -13.40 33.06
CA LYS A 189 21.66 -13.74 33.16
C LYS A 189 22.55 -12.53 32.90
N THR A 190 22.18 -11.68 31.94
CA THR A 190 22.90 -10.43 31.65
C THR A 190 22.80 -9.44 32.83
N GLU A 191 21.61 -9.31 33.44
CA GLU A 191 21.39 -8.50 34.64
C GLU A 191 22.17 -9.04 35.84
N GLN A 192 22.28 -10.37 35.98
CA GLN A 192 23.11 -11.00 37.00
C GLN A 192 24.58 -10.58 36.82
N ILE A 193 25.13 -10.60 35.62
CA ILE A 193 26.51 -10.14 35.35
C ILE A 193 26.69 -8.66 35.70
N GLU A 194 25.69 -7.81 35.38
CA GLU A 194 25.68 -6.39 35.72
C GLU A 194 25.67 -6.17 37.25
N SER A 195 24.79 -6.85 37.98
CA SER A 195 24.62 -6.71 39.43
C SER A 195 25.84 -7.13 40.26
N VAL A 196 26.69 -8.04 39.77
CA VAL A 196 27.94 -8.39 40.46
C VAL A 196 28.87 -7.15 40.57
N ASN A 197 28.66 -6.09 39.76
CA ASN A 197 29.36 -4.79 39.91
C ASN A 197 28.84 -3.90 41.05
N LEU A 198 27.65 -4.12 41.57
CA LEU A 198 27.00 -3.20 42.50
C LEU A 198 27.27 -3.57 43.96
N ASN A 199 28.53 -3.57 44.38
CA ASN A 199 28.83 -3.35 45.80
C ASN A 199 28.90 -1.84 46.08
N LYS A 200 27.70 -1.26 46.24
CA LYS A 200 27.47 -0.27 47.30
C LYS A 200 27.61 -1.00 48.64
N ALA A 201 28.82 -1.13 49.14
CA ALA A 201 29.06 -1.36 50.55
C ALA A 201 30.46 -0.87 50.83
N GLY A 202 30.57 0.26 51.54
CA GLY A 202 31.82 0.64 52.16
C GLY A 202 32.23 -0.49 53.11
N ALA A 203 33.21 -1.28 52.72
CA ALA A 203 33.83 -2.24 53.61
C ALA A 203 35.24 -2.54 53.10
N LYS A 204 36.15 -2.48 54.07
CA LYS A 204 37.59 -2.60 53.99
C LYS A 204 38.07 -3.81 53.18
N THR A 205 39.23 -3.61 52.57
CA THR A 205 40.20 -4.59 52.05
C THR A 205 40.14 -5.97 52.72
N ASP A 206 39.95 -7.03 51.93
CA ASP A 206 40.72 -8.30 52.08
C ASP A 206 40.45 -9.29 50.92
N GLY A 207 41.52 -9.86 50.37
CA GLY A 207 41.66 -11.16 49.68
C GLY A 207 40.70 -11.65 48.57
N SER A 208 39.60 -10.97 48.25
CA SER A 208 38.45 -11.54 47.51
C SER A 208 38.34 -11.16 46.02
N THR A 209 39.34 -10.50 45.46
CA THR A 209 39.36 -10.05 44.06
C THR A 209 39.45 -11.21 43.03
N PRO A 210 40.29 -12.26 43.21
CA PRO A 210 40.38 -13.35 42.24
C PRO A 210 39.14 -14.26 42.22
N ALA A 211 38.50 -14.50 43.37
CA ALA A 211 37.28 -15.32 43.47
C ALA A 211 36.08 -14.67 42.76
N LYS A 212 35.94 -13.34 42.84
CA LYS A 212 34.89 -12.58 42.15
C LYS A 212 35.12 -12.50 40.64
N ALA A 213 36.38 -12.44 40.19
CA ALA A 213 36.72 -12.52 38.77
C ALA A 213 36.36 -13.89 38.18
N GLY A 214 36.71 -14.98 38.87
CA GLY A 214 36.35 -16.35 38.46
C GLY A 214 34.83 -16.58 38.41
N GLN A 215 34.07 -16.07 39.39
CA GLN A 215 32.61 -16.17 39.39
C GLN A 215 31.95 -15.42 38.23
N ARG A 216 32.49 -14.26 37.82
CA ARG A 216 31.96 -13.51 36.67
C ARG A 216 32.29 -14.19 35.35
N GLN A 217 33.50 -14.72 35.21
CA GLN A 217 33.89 -15.47 34.02
C GLN A 217 32.93 -16.64 33.82
N LYS A 218 32.59 -17.35 34.89
CA LYS A 218 31.56 -18.40 34.87
C LYS A 218 30.19 -17.89 34.42
N LEU A 219 29.73 -16.73 34.92
CA LEU A 219 28.43 -16.16 34.50
C LEU A 219 28.41 -15.75 33.02
N ILE A 220 29.55 -15.25 32.49
CA ILE A 220 29.68 -14.92 31.07
C ILE A 220 29.67 -16.19 30.22
N GLU A 221 30.36 -17.25 30.64
CA GLU A 221 30.33 -18.55 29.97
C GLU A 221 28.92 -19.16 30.00
N GLU A 222 28.20 -19.05 31.12
CA GLU A 222 26.79 -19.44 31.21
C GLU A 222 25.90 -18.62 30.26
N LEU A 223 26.13 -17.31 30.13
CA LEU A 223 25.41 -16.46 29.18
C LEU A 223 25.67 -16.89 27.73
N ARG A 224 26.93 -17.18 27.38
CA ARG A 224 27.29 -17.67 26.04
C ARG A 224 26.64 -19.01 25.74
N ALA A 225 26.65 -19.93 26.70
CA ALA A 225 25.99 -21.24 26.56
C ALA A 225 24.47 -21.08 26.36
N LEU A 226 23.82 -20.20 27.14
CA LEU A 226 22.40 -19.89 26.97
C LEU A 226 22.11 -19.28 25.59
N ALA A 227 22.91 -18.30 25.17
CA ALA A 227 22.76 -17.67 23.86
C ALA A 227 22.95 -18.68 22.72
N ALA A 228 23.94 -19.58 22.82
CA ALA A 228 24.18 -20.63 21.83
C ALA A 228 22.98 -21.59 21.71
N MET A 229 22.40 -22.04 22.83
CA MET A 229 21.19 -22.88 22.81
C MET A 229 19.99 -22.18 22.17
N GLU A 230 19.81 -20.88 22.43
CA GLU A 230 18.72 -20.12 21.80
C GLU A 230 18.98 -19.89 20.30
N ILE A 231 20.22 -19.66 19.90
CA ILE A 231 20.62 -19.59 18.49
C ILE A 231 20.35 -20.91 17.76
N GLU A 232 20.66 -22.04 18.38
CA GLU A 232 20.32 -23.37 17.85
C GLU A 232 18.82 -23.54 17.66
N ALA A 233 18.02 -23.09 18.63
CA ALA A 233 16.55 -23.11 18.53
C ALA A 233 16.04 -22.19 17.42
N MET A 234 16.62 -21.00 17.24
CA MET A 234 16.30 -20.08 16.14
C MET A 234 16.60 -20.71 14.77
N ALA A 235 17.72 -21.42 14.66
CA ALA A 235 18.17 -22.11 13.46
C ALA A 235 17.56 -23.51 13.30
N GLY A 236 16.43 -23.82 13.95
CA GLY A 236 15.83 -25.16 14.00
C GLY A 236 15.52 -25.81 12.64
N PRO A 237 14.95 -27.03 12.62
CA PRO A 237 14.84 -27.86 11.42
C PRO A 237 13.98 -27.29 10.29
N ASN A 238 13.18 -26.25 10.56
CA ASN A 238 12.32 -25.58 9.58
C ASN A 238 12.97 -24.31 8.98
N LEU A 239 14.28 -24.17 9.11
CA LEU A 239 15.05 -23.06 8.53
C LEU A 239 15.14 -23.23 7.01
N LEU A 240 14.80 -22.17 6.30
CA LEU A 240 14.98 -22.06 4.87
C LEU A 240 16.01 -21.00 4.54
N ILE A 241 16.83 -21.31 3.54
CA ILE A 241 17.88 -20.45 3.01
C ILE A 241 17.52 -20.01 1.60
N PHE A 242 17.99 -18.82 1.24
CA PHE A 242 17.95 -18.33 -0.14
C PHE A 242 18.52 -19.37 -1.11
N ALA A 243 17.73 -19.73 -2.12
CA ALA A 243 18.17 -20.59 -3.20
C ALA A 243 18.54 -19.76 -4.43
N ASP A 244 17.62 -18.90 -4.87
CA ASP A 244 17.77 -18.07 -6.05
C ASP A 244 16.77 -16.91 -6.06
N SER A 245 16.99 -15.91 -6.91
CA SER A 245 16.00 -14.92 -7.24
C SER A 245 16.03 -14.51 -8.71
N ARG A 246 14.87 -14.08 -9.20
CA ARG A 246 14.73 -13.44 -10.49
C ARG A 246 14.14 -12.06 -10.30
N TYR A 247 14.77 -11.08 -10.93
CA TYR A 247 14.37 -9.69 -10.85
C TYR A 247 13.92 -9.22 -12.22
N VAL A 248 12.74 -8.61 -12.26
CA VAL A 248 12.13 -8.05 -13.45
C VAL A 248 11.98 -6.56 -13.24
N GLU A 249 12.73 -5.77 -14.01
CA GLU A 249 12.76 -4.31 -13.88
C GLU A 249 11.73 -3.65 -14.81
N ASP A 250 11.18 -2.52 -14.35
CA ASP A 250 10.44 -1.57 -15.18
C ASP A 250 9.22 -2.17 -15.92
N TYR A 251 8.59 -3.17 -15.33
CA TYR A 251 7.49 -3.89 -15.93
C TYR A 251 6.20 -3.06 -15.92
N GLN A 252 5.59 -2.89 -17.10
CA GLN A 252 4.43 -2.00 -17.26
C GLN A 252 3.14 -2.66 -16.77
N THR A 253 2.23 -1.82 -16.28
CA THR A 253 0.84 -2.20 -15.98
C THR A 253 -0.08 -1.78 -17.11
N GLU A 254 -1.25 -2.42 -17.19
CA GLU A 254 -2.28 -2.07 -18.14
C GLU A 254 -2.60 -0.56 -18.13
N ASP A 255 -2.76 -0.01 -19.33
CA ASP A 255 -3.26 1.33 -19.51
C ASP A 255 -4.78 1.34 -19.32
N LYS A 256 -5.25 2.24 -18.47
CA LYS A 256 -6.68 2.55 -18.36
C LYS A 256 -6.94 3.90 -18.98
N ALA A 257 -7.66 3.88 -20.11
CA ALA A 257 -8.09 5.11 -20.78
C ALA A 257 -8.95 5.96 -19.83
N GLY A 258 -8.76 7.28 -19.93
CA GLY A 258 -9.65 8.23 -19.29
C GLY A 258 -11.06 8.14 -19.89
N TYR A 259 -12.05 8.62 -19.14
CA TYR A 259 -13.40 8.84 -19.65
C TYR A 259 -13.88 10.22 -19.22
N PHE A 260 -14.74 10.83 -20.02
CA PHE A 260 -15.57 11.96 -19.59
C PHE A 260 -17.02 11.50 -19.56
N ALA A 261 -17.90 12.29 -18.97
CA ALA A 261 -19.31 12.01 -18.95
C ALA A 261 -20.08 13.20 -19.52
N VAL A 262 -21.19 12.92 -20.19
CA VAL A 262 -22.22 13.93 -20.44
C VAL A 262 -23.13 13.94 -19.23
N ASN A 263 -23.46 15.12 -18.73
CA ASN A 263 -24.41 15.29 -17.64
C ASN A 263 -25.59 16.15 -18.07
N ALA A 264 -26.75 15.80 -17.52
CA ALA A 264 -27.99 16.51 -17.70
C ALA A 264 -28.68 16.62 -16.35
N GLY A 265 -29.21 17.79 -16.02
CA GLY A 265 -29.76 18.03 -14.70
C GLY A 265 -30.67 19.22 -14.62
N TYR A 266 -31.12 19.50 -13.40
CA TYR A 266 -31.88 20.68 -13.05
C TYR A 266 -31.19 21.36 -11.87
N GLY A 267 -31.07 22.67 -11.91
CA GLY A 267 -30.40 23.40 -10.85
C GLY A 267 -30.80 24.86 -10.77
N GLY A 268 -30.37 25.47 -9.68
CA GLY A 268 -30.67 26.83 -9.31
C GLY A 268 -29.41 27.67 -9.14
N VAL A 269 -29.50 28.92 -9.55
CA VAL A 269 -28.45 29.94 -9.38
C VAL A 269 -29.00 31.03 -8.49
N TYR A 270 -28.24 31.38 -7.45
CA TYR A 270 -28.59 32.51 -6.59
C TYR A 270 -28.42 33.81 -7.37
N LEU A 271 -29.47 34.62 -7.50
CA LEU A 271 -29.42 35.87 -8.26
C LEU A 271 -29.27 37.08 -7.32
N GLY A 272 -29.83 37.01 -6.11
CA GLY A 272 -29.73 38.06 -5.12
C GLY A 272 -30.69 37.85 -3.93
N GLY A 273 -30.71 38.82 -3.01
CA GLY A 273 -31.67 38.84 -1.91
C GLY A 273 -31.20 38.24 -0.58
N ASN A 274 -32.05 38.34 0.45
CA ASN A 274 -31.76 37.94 1.84
C ASN A 274 -32.50 36.63 2.20
N LEU A 275 -32.26 36.09 3.40
CA LEU A 275 -32.91 34.85 3.88
C LEU A 275 -34.45 34.88 3.82
N GLU A 276 -35.06 36.07 3.85
CA GLU A 276 -36.52 36.27 3.79
C GLU A 276 -37.05 36.48 2.36
N ASN A 277 -36.21 36.97 1.44
CA ASN A 277 -36.56 37.29 0.05
C ASN A 277 -35.41 36.82 -0.85
N LEU A 278 -35.41 35.51 -1.14
CA LEU A 278 -34.38 34.85 -1.94
C LEU A 278 -34.76 34.90 -3.42
N ASP A 279 -33.94 35.56 -4.25
CA ASP A 279 -34.06 35.51 -5.71
C ASP A 279 -33.15 34.43 -6.29
N TYR A 280 -33.73 33.53 -7.08
CA TYR A 280 -33.01 32.41 -7.67
C TYR A 280 -33.59 32.03 -9.03
N GLY A 281 -32.70 31.88 -10.01
CA GLY A 281 -33.03 31.37 -11.33
C GLY A 281 -32.97 29.84 -11.32
N THR A 282 -33.95 29.15 -11.92
CA THR A 282 -33.87 27.69 -12.09
C THR A 282 -34.08 27.28 -13.53
N ALA A 283 -33.26 26.34 -14.00
CA ALA A 283 -33.41 25.80 -15.34
C ALA A 283 -32.75 24.41 -15.47
N PRO A 284 -33.16 23.62 -16.48
CA PRO A 284 -32.40 22.45 -16.89
C PRO A 284 -31.04 22.87 -17.45
N TYR A 285 -30.00 22.06 -17.22
CA TYR A 285 -28.66 22.27 -17.75
C TYR A 285 -28.09 21.00 -18.38
N LEU A 286 -27.13 21.21 -19.29
CA LEU A 286 -26.38 20.17 -19.98
C LEU A 286 -24.89 20.50 -19.94
N GLY A 287 -24.06 19.49 -19.76
CA GLY A 287 -22.62 19.71 -19.69
C GLY A 287 -21.77 18.47 -19.84
N LEU A 288 -20.48 18.70 -19.65
CA LEU A 288 -19.44 17.69 -19.63
C LEU A 288 -18.88 17.58 -18.23
N SER A 289 -18.47 16.37 -17.86
CA SER A 289 -17.85 16.10 -16.58
C SER A 289 -16.60 15.26 -16.71
N PHE A 290 -15.56 15.67 -15.99
CA PHE A 290 -14.25 15.04 -15.97
C PHE A 290 -13.98 14.49 -14.58
N PRO A 291 -13.92 13.16 -14.39
CA PRO A 291 -13.69 12.58 -13.07
C PRO A 291 -12.35 13.02 -12.50
N LEU A 292 -12.32 13.37 -11.20
CA LEU A 292 -11.06 13.73 -10.53
C LEU A 292 -10.11 12.53 -10.44
N SER A 293 -10.65 11.32 -10.43
CA SER A 293 -9.86 10.10 -10.57
C SER A 293 -10.66 9.02 -11.28
N THR A 294 -10.01 8.36 -12.25
CA THR A 294 -10.52 7.13 -12.89
C THR A 294 -10.06 5.86 -12.16
N SER A 295 -9.24 6.01 -11.12
CA SER A 295 -8.61 4.90 -10.45
C SER A 295 -9.52 4.27 -9.40
N THR A 296 -9.65 2.94 -9.42
CA THR A 296 -10.45 2.22 -8.40
C THR A 296 -9.79 2.22 -7.02
N ILE A 297 -8.48 2.48 -6.94
CA ILE A 297 -7.71 2.54 -5.68
C ILE A 297 -7.61 3.96 -5.10
N ALA A 298 -8.11 4.98 -5.80
CA ALA A 298 -8.14 6.35 -5.27
C ALA A 298 -9.09 6.48 -4.06
N PRO A 299 -8.86 7.48 -3.18
CA PRO A 299 -9.79 7.81 -2.10
C PRO A 299 -11.22 7.97 -2.61
N ARG A 300 -12.21 7.51 -1.81
CA ARG A 300 -13.63 7.52 -2.18
C ARG A 300 -14.11 8.88 -2.67
N PHE A 301 -13.64 9.95 -2.04
CA PHE A 301 -13.97 11.32 -2.42
C PHE A 301 -13.56 11.62 -3.87
N LEU A 302 -12.28 11.41 -4.23
CA LEU A 302 -11.77 11.67 -5.59
C LEU A 302 -12.41 10.78 -6.65
N ARG A 303 -12.75 9.54 -6.30
CA ARG A 303 -13.43 8.61 -7.20
C ARG A 303 -14.89 8.99 -7.47
N ASN A 304 -15.53 9.64 -6.51
CA ASN A 304 -16.93 10.05 -6.60
C ASN A 304 -17.11 11.51 -7.06
N ALA A 305 -16.03 12.28 -7.09
CA ALA A 305 -16.02 13.67 -7.49
C ALA A 305 -15.62 13.86 -8.95
N SER A 306 -16.14 14.88 -9.61
CA SER A 306 -15.75 15.25 -10.97
C SER A 306 -15.85 16.77 -11.14
N ILE A 307 -15.03 17.32 -12.02
CA ILE A 307 -15.17 18.72 -12.46
C ILE A 307 -16.24 18.72 -13.54
N THR A 308 -17.21 19.61 -13.42
CA THR A 308 -18.33 19.72 -14.35
C THR A 308 -18.40 21.13 -14.91
N MET A 309 -18.66 21.21 -16.21
CA MET A 309 -18.88 22.48 -16.91
C MET A 309 -19.96 22.33 -17.95
N GLY A 310 -20.75 23.36 -18.17
CA GLY A 310 -21.89 23.27 -19.09
C GLY A 310 -22.71 24.53 -19.17
N VAL A 311 -23.86 24.42 -19.80
CA VAL A 311 -24.76 25.54 -20.08
C VAL A 311 -26.17 25.23 -19.60
N PHE A 312 -26.85 26.25 -19.12
CA PHE A 312 -28.29 26.18 -18.87
C PHE A 312 -29.04 26.27 -20.20
N THR A 313 -30.14 25.52 -20.29
CA THR A 313 -30.98 25.46 -21.48
C THR A 313 -31.87 26.68 -21.66
N ARG A 314 -32.06 27.46 -20.60
CA ARG A 314 -32.91 28.66 -20.54
C ARG A 314 -32.20 29.79 -19.79
N ASN A 315 -32.62 31.01 -20.08
CA ASN A 315 -32.21 32.20 -19.36
C ASN A 315 -33.04 32.33 -18.07
N PHE A 316 -32.55 33.12 -17.13
CA PHE A 316 -33.23 33.33 -15.85
C PHE A 316 -33.97 34.66 -15.85
N ASP A 317 -35.08 34.72 -15.13
CA ASP A 317 -35.78 35.97 -14.88
C ASP A 317 -35.26 36.53 -13.55
N GLY A 318 -34.62 37.70 -13.59
CA GLY A 318 -34.18 38.44 -12.40
C GLY A 318 -35.20 39.47 -11.93
N GLU A 319 -34.83 40.25 -10.91
CA GLU A 319 -35.65 41.35 -10.41
C GLU A 319 -36.12 42.31 -11.54
N ASN A 320 -37.40 42.68 -11.50
CA ASN A 320 -38.07 43.53 -12.51
C ASN A 320 -38.25 42.90 -13.91
N ASN A 321 -38.38 41.56 -14.01
CA ASN A 321 -38.56 40.84 -15.29
C ASN A 321 -37.40 41.06 -16.27
N LYS A 322 -36.18 41.30 -15.77
CA LYS A 322 -34.99 41.39 -16.61
C LYS A 322 -34.48 39.99 -16.93
N GLU A 323 -34.24 39.73 -18.21
CA GLU A 323 -33.65 38.46 -18.66
C GLU A 323 -32.15 38.44 -18.35
N ILE A 324 -31.74 37.49 -17.52
CA ILE A 324 -30.35 37.21 -17.18
C ILE A 324 -29.88 36.04 -18.06
N SER A 325 -28.89 36.33 -18.90
CA SER A 325 -28.33 35.39 -19.87
C SER A 325 -26.89 35.02 -19.52
N GLY A 326 -26.08 34.61 -20.50
CA GLY A 326 -24.65 34.39 -20.30
C GLY A 326 -23.83 34.84 -21.51
N PRO A 327 -22.54 35.14 -21.28
CA PRO A 327 -21.77 36.01 -22.17
C PRO A 327 -21.31 35.38 -23.48
N LEU A 328 -21.23 34.05 -23.56
CA LEU A 328 -20.62 33.37 -24.71
C LEU A 328 -21.62 32.97 -25.80
N ILE A 329 -22.75 32.38 -25.41
CA ILE A 329 -23.74 31.82 -26.33
C ILE A 329 -25.17 32.31 -26.03
N GLY A 330 -25.31 33.42 -25.30
CA GLY A 330 -26.60 33.92 -24.84
C GLY A 330 -27.32 33.01 -23.85
N ARG A 331 -26.57 32.11 -23.19
CA ARG A 331 -27.04 31.18 -22.16
C ARG A 331 -26.11 31.22 -20.95
N PRO A 332 -26.65 31.16 -19.73
CA PRO A 332 -25.84 31.00 -18.52
C PRO A 332 -24.89 29.78 -18.62
N PHE A 333 -23.61 29.98 -18.32
CA PHE A 333 -22.60 28.91 -18.29
C PHE A 333 -22.22 28.62 -16.84
N TYR A 334 -21.97 27.36 -16.48
CA TYR A 334 -21.55 26.98 -15.14
C TYR A 334 -20.23 26.21 -15.16
N LEU A 335 -19.48 26.36 -14.06
CA LEU A 335 -18.32 25.56 -13.72
C LEU A 335 -18.43 25.15 -12.25
N GLY A 336 -18.25 23.87 -11.97
CA GLY A 336 -18.39 23.38 -10.60
C GLY A 336 -17.77 22.03 -10.35
N LEU A 337 -17.99 21.56 -9.13
CA LEU A 337 -17.70 20.21 -8.70
C LEU A 337 -19.01 19.45 -8.59
N ASP A 338 -19.00 18.24 -9.10
CA ASP A 338 -20.07 17.29 -8.85
C ASP A 338 -19.60 16.16 -7.95
N TYR A 339 -20.53 15.61 -7.19
CA TYR A 339 -20.30 14.53 -6.26
C TYR A 339 -21.42 13.50 -6.36
N LYS A 340 -21.03 12.23 -6.49
CA LYS A 340 -21.97 11.10 -6.56
C LYS A 340 -22.68 10.89 -5.21
N LEU A 341 -24.00 11.09 -5.18
CA LEU A 341 -24.84 10.80 -4.02
C LEU A 341 -25.25 9.32 -3.99
N PHE A 342 -25.94 8.87 -5.05
CA PHE A 342 -26.41 7.48 -5.18
C PHE A 342 -26.56 7.09 -6.66
N GLN A 343 -26.15 5.88 -7.04
CA GLN A 343 -26.21 5.36 -8.42
C GLN A 343 -25.80 6.39 -9.50
N PHE A 344 -26.76 6.90 -10.30
CA PHE A 344 -26.53 7.88 -11.36
C PHE A 344 -26.81 9.33 -10.92
N VAL A 345 -27.38 9.55 -9.73
CA VAL A 345 -27.73 10.86 -9.19
C VAL A 345 -26.52 11.53 -8.54
N ARG A 346 -26.26 12.77 -8.94
CA ARG A 346 -25.15 13.57 -8.44
C ARG A 346 -25.60 14.95 -7.98
N PHE A 347 -24.95 15.43 -6.93
CA PHE A 347 -25.03 16.81 -6.50
C PHE A 347 -23.97 17.62 -7.21
N ASN A 348 -24.30 18.80 -7.70
CA ASN A 348 -23.39 19.73 -8.34
C ASN A 348 -23.41 21.04 -7.55
N ALA A 349 -22.24 21.59 -7.29
CA ALA A 349 -22.08 22.90 -6.68
C ALA A 349 -20.93 23.64 -7.34
N GLY A 350 -21.11 24.93 -7.59
CA GLY A 350 -20.10 25.73 -8.28
C GLY A 350 -20.54 27.17 -8.47
N GLY A 351 -20.02 27.78 -9.53
CA GLY A 351 -20.40 29.12 -9.96
C GLY A 351 -21.01 29.12 -11.34
N ALA A 352 -22.04 29.92 -11.54
CA ALA A 352 -22.61 30.26 -12.83
C ALA A 352 -22.17 31.67 -13.24
N ILE A 353 -21.69 31.80 -14.46
CA ILE A 353 -21.32 33.06 -15.08
C ILE A 353 -22.55 33.58 -15.81
N LEU A 354 -22.98 34.78 -15.41
CA LEU A 354 -24.21 35.42 -15.85
C LEU A 354 -23.90 36.78 -16.49
N GLU A 355 -24.82 37.21 -17.35
CA GLU A 355 -24.77 38.50 -18.03
C GLU A 355 -26.13 39.20 -17.89
N GLU A 356 -26.11 40.44 -17.40
CA GLU A 356 -27.29 41.32 -17.33
C GLU A 356 -27.06 42.59 -18.19
N PRO A 357 -28.06 43.05 -18.96
CA PRO A 357 -28.00 44.34 -19.65
C PRO A 357 -28.10 45.52 -18.65
N GLU A 358 -27.16 46.47 -18.72
CA GLU A 358 -27.26 47.71 -17.93
C GLU A 358 -28.38 48.61 -18.48
N THR A 359 -29.36 48.95 -17.64
CA THR A 359 -30.45 49.89 -17.94
C THR A 359 -30.04 51.33 -17.63
N THR A 360 -29.01 51.85 -18.29
CA THR A 360 -28.58 53.25 -18.17
C THR A 360 -28.62 53.94 -19.53
N GLY A 361 -29.84 54.19 -20.04
CA GLY A 361 -30.25 55.36 -20.85
C GLY A 361 -29.45 55.79 -22.09
N VAL A 362 -28.39 55.11 -22.48
CA VAL A 362 -27.59 55.41 -23.67
C VAL A 362 -27.41 54.10 -24.41
N GLU A 363 -27.86 54.09 -25.65
CA GLU A 363 -27.72 52.96 -26.55
C GLU A 363 -26.26 52.54 -26.64
N ASP A 364 -26.07 51.24 -26.43
CA ASP A 364 -24.90 50.42 -26.72
C ASP A 364 -23.83 50.26 -25.62
N SER A 365 -23.65 48.99 -25.25
CA SER A 365 -22.38 48.31 -24.97
C SER A 365 -21.84 48.12 -23.55
N ASN A 366 -22.55 48.44 -22.46
CA ASN A 366 -22.15 47.96 -21.13
C ASN A 366 -23.02 46.79 -20.66
N LYS A 367 -22.44 45.58 -20.76
CA LYS A 367 -23.01 44.36 -20.19
C LYS A 367 -22.27 44.01 -18.91
N ARG A 368 -23.00 43.77 -17.83
CA ARG A 368 -22.38 43.37 -16.57
C ARG A 368 -22.25 41.86 -16.52
N ILE A 369 -21.02 41.37 -16.49
CA ILE A 369 -20.70 39.96 -16.25
C ILE A 369 -20.47 39.76 -14.75
N PHE A 370 -21.12 38.77 -14.16
CA PHE A 370 -20.96 38.45 -12.74
C PHE A 370 -21.02 36.94 -12.50
N LEU A 371 -20.43 36.52 -11.38
CA LEU A 371 -20.36 35.12 -10.96
C LEU A 371 -21.29 34.90 -9.77
N GLN A 372 -22.16 33.90 -9.86
CA GLN A 372 -23.08 33.57 -8.78
C GLN A 372 -22.98 32.11 -8.35
N PRO A 373 -23.22 31.79 -7.07
CA PRO A 373 -23.31 30.40 -6.61
C PRO A 373 -24.41 29.61 -7.34
N PHE A 374 -24.06 28.40 -7.72
CA PHE A 374 -24.94 27.43 -8.38
C PHE A 374 -24.99 26.13 -7.59
N ILE A 375 -26.20 25.56 -7.46
CA ILE A 375 -26.41 24.20 -6.97
C ILE A 375 -27.37 23.44 -7.89
N GLY A 376 -27.19 22.13 -8.04
CA GLY A 376 -28.09 21.34 -8.87
C GLY A 376 -27.95 19.83 -8.73
N LEU A 377 -28.94 19.11 -9.23
CA LEU A 377 -28.93 17.64 -9.32
C LEU A 377 -28.79 17.22 -10.78
N SER A 378 -27.91 16.25 -11.05
CA SER A 378 -27.71 15.71 -12.41
C SER A 378 -27.75 14.18 -12.44
N ALA A 379 -28.11 13.67 -13.61
CA ALA A 379 -27.81 12.33 -14.05
C ALA A 379 -26.59 12.36 -15.00
N LYS A 380 -25.79 11.29 -14.99
CA LYS A 380 -24.57 11.17 -15.80
C LYS A 380 -24.53 9.91 -16.64
N VAL A 381 -24.05 10.06 -17.86
CA VAL A 381 -23.72 8.95 -18.76
C VAL A 381 -22.23 9.03 -19.09
N ASN A 382 -21.47 8.00 -18.71
CA ASN A 382 -20.02 7.94 -18.97
C ASN A 382 -19.78 7.58 -20.44
N LEU A 383 -18.86 8.29 -21.09
CA LEU A 383 -18.38 8.04 -22.44
C LEU A 383 -16.88 7.72 -22.37
N SER A 384 -16.50 6.49 -22.73
CA SER A 384 -15.09 6.10 -22.80
C SER A 384 -14.45 6.66 -24.07
N LEU A 385 -13.32 7.34 -23.94
CA LEU A 385 -12.49 7.75 -25.07
C LEU A 385 -11.46 6.63 -25.32
N SER A 386 -11.63 5.89 -26.41
CA SER A 386 -10.49 5.25 -27.08
C SER A 386 -10.13 6.17 -28.25
N LEU A 387 -9.16 7.06 -28.05
CA LEU A 387 -8.52 7.71 -29.18
C LEU A 387 -7.66 6.65 -29.88
N ASP A 388 -7.65 6.69 -31.21
CA ASP A 388 -6.91 5.76 -32.07
C ASP A 388 -5.48 5.57 -31.52
N LYS A 389 -5.05 4.31 -31.41
CA LYS A 389 -3.88 3.89 -30.64
C LYS A 389 -2.58 3.99 -31.42
#